data_AF-A0A923XRE2-F1
#
_entry.id   AF-A0A923XRE2-F1
#
_cell.length_a   1.000
_cell.length_b   1.000
_cell.length_c   1.000
_cell.angle_alpha   90.00
_cell.angle_beta   90.00
_cell.angle_gamma   90.00
#
_symmetry.space_group_name_H-M   'P 1'
#
loop_
_entity.id
_entity.type
_entity.pdbx_description
1 polymer ?
#
loop_
_entity_poly.entity_id
_entity_poly.type
_entity_poly.pdbx_seq_one_letter_code
_entity_poly.pdbx_strand_id
1 'polypeptide(L)'
;MCLDYIKINEYVDDVLSLTEKLLFKEHIQSCHKCMVAYKNLKNLVTTVNNLNYPVISDNFIDNLLLKIDIIAHPSFTDLSNYRDGFSKDDIYYQTEEHVEDCYQCQTIINSINNSINSVVSLNEYQPSENFFDNLMAKIDTLDMLDTDNNFDDSFLSGIMAKIEDLPKTDESKDFDSIKINHITSEDLSAYLDNEETIISIVEIKAHLSSCAKCESKYLSFKKS
;
A
#
# COMPACT_ATOMS: atom_id res chain seq x y z
N MET A 1 51.64 21.14 22.97
CA MET A 1 50.75 20.08 22.45
C MET A 1 49.35 20.68 22.34
N CYS A 2 48.67 20.59 21.20
CA CYS A 2 47.30 21.12 21.08
C CYS A 2 46.33 20.18 21.80
N LEU A 3 45.20 20.73 22.24
CA LEU A 3 44.09 19.91 22.73
C LEU A 3 43.45 19.15 21.56
N ASP A 4 42.90 17.98 21.85
CA ASP A 4 42.04 17.30 20.90
C ASP A 4 40.69 18.03 20.78
N TYR A 5 39.98 17.73 19.70
CA TYR A 5 38.67 18.33 19.45
C TYR A 5 37.64 17.93 20.53
N ILE A 6 37.82 16.76 21.15
CA ILE A 6 36.96 16.20 22.20
C ILE A 6 36.95 17.13 23.42
N LYS A 7 38.11 17.55 23.92
CA LYS A 7 38.20 18.45 25.09
C LYS A 7 37.61 19.84 24.82
N ILE A 8 37.67 20.32 23.58
CA ILE A 8 37.03 21.58 23.19
C ILE A 8 35.50 21.43 23.24
N ASN A 9 34.97 20.30 22.77
CA ASN A 9 33.53 20.03 22.82
C ASN A 9 33.03 19.85 24.26
N GLU A 10 33.72 19.05 25.08
CA GLU A 10 33.39 18.87 26.51
C GLU A 10 33.38 20.20 27.28
N TYR A 11 34.25 21.16 26.92
CA TYR A 11 34.24 22.51 27.50
C TYR A 11 33.01 23.33 27.07
N VAL A 12 32.61 23.24 25.80
CA VAL A 12 31.43 23.96 25.27
C VAL A 12 30.13 23.41 25.86
N ASP A 13 30.05 22.10 26.06
CA ASP A 13 28.90 21.41 26.66
C ASP A 13 28.89 21.52 28.21
N ASP A 14 29.83 22.26 28.79
CA ASP A 14 30.01 22.51 30.23
C ASP A 14 30.28 21.24 31.09
N VAL A 15 30.67 20.13 30.46
CA VAL A 15 30.84 18.79 31.09
C VAL A 15 32.17 18.64 31.83
N LEU A 16 33.17 19.47 31.52
CA LEU A 16 34.47 19.41 32.18
C LEU A 16 34.42 19.72 33.68
N SER A 17 35.28 19.07 34.46
CA SER A 17 35.48 19.42 35.87
C SER A 17 36.06 20.83 36.03
N LEU A 18 35.93 21.43 37.22
CA LEU A 18 36.45 22.78 37.50
C LEU A 18 37.95 22.90 37.18
N THR A 19 38.75 21.90 37.56
CA THR A 19 40.19 21.86 37.32
C THR A 19 40.50 21.80 35.82
N GLU A 20 39.78 20.96 35.06
CA GLU A 20 39.95 20.88 33.61
C GLU A 20 39.52 22.17 32.89
N LYS A 21 38.45 22.83 33.36
CA LYS A 21 38.03 24.13 32.83
C LYS A 21 39.11 25.20 32.99
N LEU A 22 39.84 25.19 34.12
CA LEU A 22 40.96 26.12 34.34
C LEU A 22 42.12 25.83 33.39
N LEU A 23 42.57 24.57 33.31
CA LEU A 23 43.64 24.15 32.40
C LEU A 23 43.28 24.43 30.93
N PHE A 24 42.02 24.22 30.54
CA PHE A 24 41.52 24.55 29.22
C PHE A 24 41.61 26.05 28.93
N LYS A 25 41.18 26.90 29.88
CA LYS A 25 41.24 28.38 29.75
C LYS A 25 42.69 28.87 29.60
N GLU A 26 43.61 28.35 30.39
CA GLU A 26 45.03 28.66 30.28
C GLU A 26 45.60 28.21 28.92
N HIS A 27 45.18 27.04 28.43
CA HIS A 27 45.61 26.53 27.13
C HIS A 27 45.11 27.38 25.96
N ILE A 28 43.82 27.73 25.91
CA ILE A 28 43.28 28.54 24.79
C ILE A 28 43.83 29.98 24.80
N GLN A 29 44.27 30.49 25.95
CA GLN A 29 44.95 31.79 26.03
C GLN A 29 46.36 31.72 25.43
N SER A 30 47.04 30.58 25.53
CA SER A 30 48.41 30.38 25.05
C SER A 30 48.49 29.75 23.65
N CYS A 31 47.42 29.08 23.19
CA CYS A 31 47.39 28.36 21.91
C CYS A 31 46.41 28.99 20.92
N HIS A 32 46.93 29.70 19.92
CA HIS A 32 46.13 30.36 18.88
C HIS A 32 45.22 29.38 18.11
N LYS A 33 45.72 28.19 17.74
CA LYS A 33 44.95 27.19 17.00
C LYS A 33 43.71 26.72 17.76
N CYS A 34 43.88 26.38 19.03
CA CYS A 34 42.77 25.93 19.90
C CYS A 34 41.79 27.06 20.19
N MET A 35 42.27 28.31 20.33
CA MET A 35 41.39 29.48 20.46
C MET A 35 40.50 29.68 19.23
N VAL A 36 41.05 29.54 18.03
CA VAL A 36 40.28 29.64 16.78
C VAL A 36 39.25 28.51 16.70
N ALA A 37 39.64 27.27 16.99
CA ALA A 37 38.73 26.12 17.01
C ALA A 37 37.57 26.32 18.01
N TYR A 38 37.88 26.77 19.22
CA TYR A 38 36.87 27.10 20.24
C TYR A 38 35.90 28.20 19.77
N LYS A 39 36.41 29.30 19.18
CA LYS A 39 35.55 30.36 18.63
C LYS A 39 34.61 29.83 17.54
N ASN A 40 35.13 29.01 16.62
CA ASN A 40 34.33 28.42 15.55
C ASN A 40 33.23 27.51 16.10
N LEU A 41 33.57 26.63 17.05
CA LEU A 41 32.59 25.75 17.67
C LEU A 41 31.51 26.55 18.44
N LYS A 42 31.92 27.56 19.21
CA LYS A 42 30.99 28.43 19.94
C LYS A 42 30.06 29.19 19.00
N ASN A 43 30.57 29.69 17.88
CA ASN A 43 29.75 30.34 16.86
C ASN A 43 28.75 29.36 16.24
N LEU A 44 29.18 28.13 15.95
CA LEU A 44 28.31 27.09 15.40
C LEU A 44 27.19 26.73 16.38
N VAL A 45 27.52 26.47 17.65
CA VAL A 45 26.53 26.19 18.69
C VAL A 45 25.56 27.36 18.86
N THR A 46 26.07 28.60 18.86
CA THR A 46 25.21 29.80 18.92
C THR A 46 24.30 29.89 17.70
N THR A 47 24.80 29.56 16.51
CA THR A 47 24.01 29.58 15.27
C THR A 47 22.92 28.53 15.32
N VAL A 48 23.25 27.30 15.70
CA VAL A 48 22.30 26.19 15.85
C VAL A 48 21.24 26.51 16.89
N ASN A 49 21.61 27.06 18.05
CA ASN A 49 20.66 27.43 19.10
C ASN A 49 19.77 28.62 18.70
N ASN A 50 20.23 29.45 17.76
CA ASN A 50 19.45 30.55 17.19
C ASN A 50 18.65 30.13 15.95
N LEU A 51 18.82 28.91 15.44
CA LEU A 51 17.88 28.39 14.45
C LEU A 51 16.54 28.30 15.15
N ASN A 52 15.56 29.07 14.64
CA ASN A 52 14.20 28.89 15.06
C ASN A 52 13.86 27.42 14.85
N TYR A 53 13.50 26.72 15.93
CA TYR A 53 12.88 25.42 15.80
C TYR A 53 11.76 25.59 14.76
N PRO A 54 11.72 24.73 13.72
CA PRO A 54 10.59 24.77 12.82
C PRO A 54 9.35 24.72 13.70
N VAL A 55 8.42 25.65 13.48
CA VAL A 55 7.10 25.57 14.10
C VAL A 55 6.44 24.37 13.46
N ILE A 56 6.68 23.21 14.06
CA ILE A 56 6.01 21.97 13.75
C ILE A 56 4.57 22.22 14.19
N SER A 57 3.63 22.27 13.23
CA SER A 57 2.23 22.41 13.59
C SER A 57 1.83 21.21 14.45
N ASP A 58 0.87 21.39 15.36
CA ASP A 58 0.38 20.29 16.20
C ASP A 58 -0.10 19.09 15.35
N ASN A 59 -0.49 19.37 14.12
CA ASN A 59 -0.93 18.39 13.13
C ASN A 59 0.22 17.85 12.26
N PHE A 60 1.50 18.12 12.53
CA PHE A 60 2.59 17.62 11.68
C PHE A 60 2.70 16.11 11.77
N ILE A 61 2.60 15.55 12.97
CA ILE A 61 2.57 14.10 13.16
C ILE A 61 1.34 13.53 12.45
N ASP A 62 0.17 14.15 12.59
CA ASP A 62 -1.05 13.70 11.90
C ASP A 62 -0.94 13.84 10.38
N ASN A 63 -0.29 14.87 9.85
CA ASN A 63 -0.06 15.04 8.40
C ASN A 63 1.02 14.09 7.88
N LEU A 64 2.03 13.78 8.70
CA LEU A 64 3.05 12.80 8.39
C LEU A 64 2.44 11.41 8.41
N LEU A 65 1.63 11.09 9.41
CA LEU A 65 0.85 9.86 9.51
C LEU A 65 -0.20 9.78 8.41
N LEU A 66 -0.85 10.86 7.99
CA LEU A 66 -1.74 10.84 6.82
C LEU A 66 -0.96 10.58 5.53
N LYS A 67 0.27 11.07 5.41
CA LYS A 67 1.14 10.78 4.26
C LYS A 67 1.79 9.40 4.32
N ILE A 68 1.99 8.86 5.52
CA ILE A 68 2.47 7.50 5.77
C ILE A 68 1.30 6.51 5.72
N ASP A 69 0.07 6.91 6.01
CA ASP A 69 -1.17 6.13 5.78
C ASP A 69 -1.53 6.12 4.29
N ILE A 70 -0.81 6.89 3.47
CA ILE A 70 -0.53 6.51 2.07
C ILE A 70 0.61 5.48 2.04
N ILE A 71 0.57 4.48 2.93
CA ILE A 71 1.10 3.16 2.62
C ILE A 71 0.08 2.70 1.59
N ALA A 72 0.45 2.85 0.33
CA ALA A 72 -0.40 2.65 -0.83
C ALA A 72 -1.18 1.35 -0.64
N HIS A 73 -2.47 1.46 -0.29
CA HIS A 73 -3.35 0.31 -0.34
C HIS A 73 -3.28 -0.19 -1.78
N PRO A 74 -3.04 -1.50 -1.98
CA PRO A 74 -3.13 -2.09 -3.30
C PRO A 74 -4.47 -1.69 -3.91
N SER A 75 -4.46 -1.32 -5.19
CA SER A 75 -5.69 -0.87 -5.83
C SER A 75 -6.73 -2.00 -5.77
N PHE A 76 -8.02 -1.66 -5.92
CA PHE A 76 -9.06 -2.69 -5.99
C PHE A 76 -8.76 -3.74 -7.08
N THR A 77 -8.17 -3.32 -8.19
CA THR A 77 -7.70 -4.20 -9.27
C THR A 77 -6.61 -5.15 -8.78
N ASP A 78 -5.63 -4.67 -8.03
CA ASP A 78 -4.55 -5.50 -7.47
C ASP A 78 -5.07 -6.48 -6.42
N LEU A 79 -6.02 -6.07 -5.58
CA LEU A 79 -6.69 -6.95 -4.62
C LEU A 79 -7.54 -8.03 -5.31
N SER A 80 -8.22 -7.69 -6.40
CA SER A 80 -8.97 -8.68 -7.19
C SER A 80 -8.04 -9.65 -7.91
N ASN A 81 -6.95 -9.14 -8.51
CA ASN A 81 -5.94 -9.97 -9.17
C ASN A 81 -5.23 -10.90 -8.17
N TYR A 82 -4.95 -10.42 -6.95
CA TYR A 82 -4.38 -11.22 -5.87
C TYR A 82 -5.32 -12.37 -5.50
N ARG A 83 -6.62 -12.09 -5.28
CA ARG A 83 -7.63 -13.11 -5.01
C ARG A 83 -7.70 -14.16 -6.12
N ASP A 84 -7.67 -13.71 -7.36
CA ASP A 84 -7.82 -14.58 -8.53
C ASP A 84 -6.55 -15.34 -8.92
N GLY A 85 -5.42 -15.10 -8.23
CA GLY A 85 -4.13 -15.68 -8.59
C GLY A 85 -3.58 -15.14 -9.92
N PHE A 86 -4.07 -13.98 -10.40
CA PHE A 86 -3.61 -13.31 -11.61
C PHE A 86 -2.56 -12.21 -11.34
N SER A 87 -2.19 -11.98 -10.08
CA SER A 87 -1.13 -11.03 -9.74
C SER A 87 0.23 -11.51 -10.25
N LYS A 88 1.01 -10.59 -10.83
CA LYS A 88 2.42 -10.84 -11.13
C LYS A 88 3.17 -11.10 -9.82
N ASP A 89 4.15 -11.99 -9.83
CA ASP A 89 4.89 -12.47 -8.64
C ASP A 89 5.33 -11.32 -7.70
N ASP A 90 5.92 -10.25 -8.24
CA ASP A 90 6.40 -9.12 -7.43
C ASP A 90 5.28 -8.32 -6.74
N ILE A 91 4.08 -8.26 -7.34
CA ILE A 91 2.91 -7.55 -6.80
C ILE A 91 2.15 -8.47 -5.83
N TYR A 92 2.16 -9.78 -6.09
CA TYR A 92 1.53 -10.78 -5.24
C TYR A 92 2.08 -10.73 -3.82
N TYR A 93 3.40 -10.81 -3.63
CA TYR A 93 4.01 -10.84 -2.28
C TYR A 93 3.80 -9.54 -1.50
N GLN A 94 3.88 -8.38 -2.17
CA GLN A 94 3.64 -7.08 -1.52
C GLN A 94 2.17 -6.92 -1.13
N THR A 95 1.25 -7.44 -1.94
CA THR A 95 -0.18 -7.43 -1.64
C THR A 95 -0.52 -8.41 -0.53
N GLU A 96 0.10 -9.60 -0.52
CA GLU A 96 -0.05 -10.61 0.52
C GLU A 96 0.38 -10.08 1.90
N GLU A 97 1.62 -9.56 2.00
CA GLU A 97 2.15 -8.96 3.24
C GLU A 97 1.26 -7.81 3.73
N HIS A 98 0.81 -6.92 2.83
CA HIS A 98 -0.08 -5.82 3.20
C HIS A 98 -1.48 -6.31 3.64
N VAL A 99 -2.04 -7.32 2.98
CA VAL A 99 -3.36 -7.87 3.33
C VAL A 99 -3.35 -8.57 4.69
N GLU A 100 -2.25 -9.22 5.07
CA GLU A 100 -2.12 -9.84 6.40
C GLU A 100 -2.21 -8.81 7.53
N ASP A 101 -1.60 -7.64 7.33
CA ASP A 101 -1.51 -6.59 8.35
C ASP A 101 -2.63 -5.52 8.25
N CYS A 102 -3.35 -5.44 7.12
CA CYS A 102 -4.35 -4.39 6.87
C CYS A 102 -5.80 -4.88 6.97
N TYR A 103 -6.48 -4.54 8.08
CA TYR A 103 -7.90 -4.86 8.31
C TYR A 103 -8.85 -4.35 7.21
N GLN A 104 -8.54 -3.19 6.61
CA GLN A 104 -9.37 -2.62 5.54
C GLN A 104 -9.30 -3.47 4.27
N CYS A 105 -8.10 -3.90 3.87
CA CYS A 105 -7.90 -4.76 2.70
C CYS A 105 -8.52 -6.15 2.92
N GLN A 106 -8.43 -6.72 4.12
CA GLN A 106 -9.13 -7.96 4.48
C GLN A 106 -10.64 -7.83 4.33
N THR A 107 -11.21 -6.72 4.80
CA THR A 107 -12.64 -6.46 4.70
C THR A 107 -13.09 -6.37 3.24
N ILE A 108 -12.29 -5.73 2.37
CA ILE A 108 -12.56 -5.63 0.94
C ILE A 108 -12.49 -7.01 0.28
N ILE A 109 -11.44 -7.81 0.54
CA ILE A 109 -11.31 -9.17 0.01
C ILE A 109 -12.49 -10.05 0.43
N ASN A 110 -12.90 -9.98 1.70
CA ASN A 110 -14.06 -10.72 2.19
C ASN A 110 -15.36 -10.27 1.50
N SER A 111 -15.53 -8.97 1.23
CA SER A 111 -16.66 -8.46 0.47
C SER A 111 -16.67 -8.98 -0.97
N ILE A 112 -15.50 -9.06 -1.61
CA ILE A 112 -15.34 -9.63 -2.95
C ILE A 112 -15.73 -11.12 -2.94
N ASN A 113 -15.20 -11.90 -1.99
CA ASN A 113 -15.51 -13.33 -1.82
C ASN A 113 -17.00 -13.58 -1.61
N ASN A 114 -17.64 -12.79 -0.75
CA ASN A 114 -19.07 -12.91 -0.49
C ASN A 114 -19.91 -12.58 -1.74
N SER A 115 -19.49 -11.59 -2.52
CA SER A 115 -20.17 -11.22 -3.76
C SER A 115 -20.08 -12.35 -4.78
N ILE A 116 -18.91 -13.00 -4.91
CA ILE A 116 -18.72 -14.11 -5.84
C ILE A 116 -19.44 -15.37 -5.38
N ASN A 117 -19.34 -15.72 -4.11
CA ASN A 117 -20.07 -16.87 -3.56
C ASN A 117 -21.58 -16.72 -3.79
N SER A 118 -22.11 -15.50 -3.75
CA SER A 118 -23.51 -15.24 -4.09
C SER A 118 -23.84 -15.51 -5.58
N VAL A 119 -22.91 -15.23 -6.49
CA VAL A 119 -23.05 -15.48 -7.93
C VAL A 119 -22.84 -16.96 -8.27
N VAL A 120 -21.84 -17.61 -7.66
CA VAL A 120 -21.57 -19.05 -7.84
C VAL A 120 -22.72 -19.88 -7.29
N SER A 121 -23.34 -19.47 -6.17
CA SER A 121 -24.53 -20.14 -5.62
C SER A 121 -25.77 -20.03 -6.52
N LEU A 122 -25.80 -19.07 -7.45
CA LEU A 122 -26.89 -18.93 -8.44
C LEU A 122 -26.68 -19.82 -9.67
N ASN A 123 -25.45 -20.25 -9.92
CA ASN A 123 -25.11 -21.19 -10.98
C ASN A 123 -25.00 -22.59 -10.37
N GLU A 124 -26.14 -23.28 -10.23
CA GLU A 124 -26.18 -24.69 -9.85
C GLU A 124 -25.52 -25.54 -10.96
N TYR A 125 -24.19 -25.62 -10.93
CA TYR A 125 -23.47 -26.61 -11.70
C TYR A 125 -23.89 -27.98 -11.19
N GLN A 126 -24.60 -28.74 -12.03
CA GLN A 126 -24.97 -30.12 -11.77
C GLN A 126 -23.86 -31.01 -12.33
N PRO A 127 -22.92 -31.52 -11.50
CA PRO A 127 -21.91 -32.44 -11.97
C PRO A 127 -22.56 -33.70 -12.53
N SER A 128 -21.88 -34.37 -13.46
CA SER A 128 -22.38 -35.64 -14.01
C SER A 128 -22.47 -36.71 -12.92
N GLU A 129 -23.39 -37.66 -13.09
CA GLU A 129 -23.77 -38.67 -12.08
C GLU A 129 -22.56 -39.45 -11.52
N ASN A 130 -21.49 -39.58 -12.30
CA ASN A 130 -20.26 -40.30 -11.92
C ASN A 130 -19.07 -39.37 -11.60
N PHE A 131 -19.26 -38.04 -11.55
CA PHE A 131 -18.15 -37.10 -11.36
C PHE A 131 -17.45 -37.30 -10.02
N PHE A 132 -18.22 -37.32 -8.93
CA PHE A 132 -17.67 -37.47 -7.59
C PHE A 132 -17.10 -38.87 -7.34
N ASP A 133 -17.73 -39.92 -7.87
CA ASP A 133 -17.20 -41.28 -7.79
C ASP A 133 -15.85 -41.41 -8.51
N ASN A 134 -15.73 -40.80 -9.69
CA ASN A 134 -14.47 -40.76 -10.43
C ASN A 134 -13.41 -39.88 -9.74
N LEU A 135 -13.82 -38.81 -9.06
CA LEU A 135 -12.92 -37.94 -8.32
C LEU A 135 -12.39 -38.66 -7.07
N MET A 136 -13.26 -39.30 -6.29
CA MET A 136 -12.89 -40.03 -5.08
C MET A 136 -12.05 -41.26 -5.41
N ALA A 137 -12.41 -42.04 -6.42
CA ALA A 137 -11.58 -43.16 -6.87
C ALA A 137 -10.17 -42.72 -7.28
N LYS A 138 -10.01 -41.48 -7.80
CA LYS A 138 -8.71 -40.92 -8.17
C LYS A 138 -7.93 -40.36 -6.98
N ILE A 139 -8.60 -39.76 -6.00
CA ILE A 139 -7.97 -39.33 -4.73
C ILE A 139 -7.47 -40.56 -3.96
N ASP A 140 -8.28 -41.63 -3.90
CA ASP A 140 -7.90 -42.89 -3.25
C ASP A 140 -6.68 -43.55 -3.93
N THR A 141 -6.54 -43.41 -5.25
CA THR A 141 -5.33 -43.87 -5.96
C THR A 141 -4.10 -43.00 -5.72
N LEU A 142 -4.27 -41.73 -5.35
CA LEU A 142 -3.16 -40.83 -5.01
C LEU A 142 -2.63 -41.12 -3.59
N ASP A 143 -3.50 -41.46 -2.64
CA ASP A 143 -3.11 -41.85 -1.27
C ASP A 143 -2.38 -43.21 -1.21
N MET A 144 -2.46 -44.02 -2.28
CA MET A 144 -1.76 -45.31 -2.39
C MET A 144 -0.38 -45.22 -3.07
N LEU A 145 -0.01 -44.05 -3.61
CA LEU A 145 1.30 -43.83 -4.24
C LEU A 145 2.22 -43.15 -3.24
N ASP A 146 2.95 -43.94 -2.45
CA ASP A 146 4.07 -43.45 -1.65
C ASP A 146 5.05 -42.67 -2.54
N THR A 147 5.24 -41.40 -2.17
CA THR A 147 6.33 -40.49 -2.50
C THR A 147 7.47 -41.06 -3.34
N ASP A 148 7.39 -40.92 -4.67
CA ASP A 148 8.58 -40.71 -5.52
C ASP A 148 8.19 -40.01 -6.83
N ASN A 149 8.20 -38.69 -6.78
CA ASN A 149 8.53 -37.73 -7.85
C ASN A 149 8.23 -38.13 -9.31
N ASN A 150 6.96 -38.36 -9.65
CA ASN A 150 6.47 -38.07 -10.99
C ASN A 150 4.98 -37.74 -10.95
N PHE A 151 4.66 -36.49 -10.63
CA PHE A 151 3.30 -35.97 -10.74
C PHE A 151 2.97 -35.90 -12.23
N ASP A 152 2.24 -36.89 -12.74
CA ASP A 152 2.02 -37.07 -14.17
C ASP A 152 1.18 -35.91 -14.74
N ASP A 153 1.76 -35.08 -15.60
CA ASP A 153 1.14 -33.94 -16.30
C ASP A 153 -0.15 -34.32 -17.06
N SER A 154 -0.41 -35.62 -17.22
CA SER A 154 -1.64 -36.19 -17.74
C SER A 154 -2.90 -35.84 -16.92
N PHE A 155 -2.77 -35.61 -15.60
CA PHE A 155 -3.92 -35.26 -14.76
C PHE A 155 -4.41 -33.84 -15.00
N LEU A 156 -3.50 -32.85 -14.95
CA LEU A 156 -3.83 -31.44 -15.20
C LEU A 156 -4.25 -31.21 -16.64
N SER A 157 -3.62 -31.88 -17.62
CA SER A 157 -4.05 -31.81 -19.02
C SER A 157 -5.43 -32.43 -19.25
N GLY A 158 -5.79 -33.51 -18.53
CA GLY A 158 -7.13 -34.10 -18.58
C GLY A 158 -8.23 -33.22 -17.96
N ILE A 159 -7.90 -32.42 -16.94
CA ILE A 159 -8.81 -31.41 -16.37
C ILE A 159 -8.95 -30.22 -17.32
N MET A 160 -7.83 -29.71 -17.85
CA MET A 160 -7.83 -28.58 -18.80
C MET A 160 -8.59 -28.92 -20.10
N ALA A 161 -8.43 -30.14 -20.63
CA ALA A 161 -9.17 -30.59 -21.82
C ALA A 161 -10.68 -30.65 -21.57
N LYS A 162 -11.13 -31.00 -20.36
CA LYS A 162 -12.56 -31.00 -20.00
C LYS A 162 -13.12 -29.60 -19.71
N ILE A 163 -12.27 -28.65 -19.31
CA ILE A 163 -12.64 -27.23 -19.17
C ILE A 163 -12.78 -26.58 -20.55
N GLU A 164 -11.97 -27.00 -21.53
CA GLU A 164 -12.01 -26.48 -22.90
C GLU A 164 -13.27 -26.89 -23.69
N ASP A 165 -13.93 -27.98 -23.28
CA ASP A 165 -15.21 -28.48 -23.79
C ASP A 165 -16.45 -27.83 -23.14
N LEU A 166 -16.27 -26.89 -22.19
CA LEU A 166 -17.37 -26.06 -21.71
C LEU A 166 -17.87 -25.15 -22.86
N PRO A 167 -19.18 -24.86 -22.96
CA PRO A 167 -19.70 -24.01 -24.01
C PRO A 167 -19.00 -22.65 -23.95
N LYS A 168 -18.14 -22.38 -24.95
CA LYS A 168 -17.49 -21.09 -25.14
C LYS A 168 -18.62 -20.08 -25.34
N THR A 169 -18.87 -19.27 -24.31
CA THR A 169 -19.76 -18.13 -24.42
C THR A 169 -19.18 -17.21 -25.48
N ASP A 170 -19.93 -16.97 -26.56
CA ASP A 170 -19.55 -16.17 -27.71
C ASP A 170 -18.90 -14.84 -27.27
N GLU A 171 -17.58 -14.76 -27.39
CA GLU A 171 -16.82 -13.51 -27.33
C GLU A 171 -17.09 -12.72 -28.62
N SER A 172 -18.21 -11.99 -28.65
CA SER A 172 -18.36 -10.73 -29.40
C SER A 172 -19.79 -10.21 -29.25
N LYS A 173 -19.99 -9.31 -28.29
CA LYS A 173 -20.87 -8.14 -28.41
C LYS A 173 -20.79 -7.28 -27.15
N ASP A 174 -20.56 -6.00 -27.41
CA ASP A 174 -20.87 -4.84 -26.56
C ASP A 174 -20.09 -4.68 -25.26
N PHE A 175 -18.92 -4.04 -25.39
CA PHE A 175 -18.23 -3.30 -24.32
C PHE A 175 -18.91 -1.96 -24.01
N ASP A 176 -20.20 -1.79 -24.33
CA ASP A 176 -20.98 -0.62 -23.99
C ASP A 176 -21.84 -0.96 -22.77
N SER A 177 -21.60 -0.26 -21.66
CA SER A 177 -22.32 -0.25 -20.38
C SER A 177 -21.57 -0.91 -19.20
N ILE A 178 -20.43 -0.35 -18.82
CA ILE A 178 -19.98 -0.49 -17.43
C ILE A 178 -21.04 0.20 -16.56
N LYS A 179 -21.90 -0.59 -15.89
CA LYS A 179 -22.83 -0.06 -14.89
C LYS A 179 -22.04 0.46 -13.70
N ILE A 180 -21.74 1.75 -13.72
CA ILE A 180 -21.10 2.45 -12.60
C ILE A 180 -22.08 2.43 -11.44
N ASN A 181 -21.76 1.64 -10.41
CA ASN A 181 -22.59 1.53 -9.21
C ASN A 181 -22.34 2.70 -8.23
N HIS A 182 -21.16 3.34 -8.29
CA HIS A 182 -20.83 4.54 -7.54
C HIS A 182 -19.69 5.32 -8.20
N ILE A 183 -19.78 6.65 -8.23
CA ILE A 183 -18.68 7.55 -8.61
C ILE A 183 -17.81 7.82 -7.38
N THR A 184 -16.49 7.69 -7.52
CA THR A 184 -15.52 7.96 -6.45
C THR A 184 -15.39 9.45 -6.16
N SER A 185 -14.70 9.81 -5.07
CA SER A 185 -14.47 11.21 -4.75
C SER A 185 -13.35 11.81 -5.61
N GLU A 186 -12.36 11.02 -6.01
CA GLU A 186 -11.36 11.43 -7.01
C GLU A 186 -12.02 11.74 -8.37
N ASP A 187 -12.90 10.86 -8.87
CA ASP A 187 -13.57 11.07 -10.15
C ASP A 187 -14.47 12.32 -10.14
N LEU A 188 -15.13 12.62 -9.01
CA LEU A 188 -15.94 13.83 -8.87
C LEU A 188 -15.10 15.10 -8.78
N SER A 189 -13.92 15.04 -8.15
CA SER A 189 -12.99 16.16 -8.09
C SER A 189 -12.40 16.44 -9.47
N ALA A 190 -11.86 15.41 -10.13
CA ALA A 190 -11.31 15.53 -11.49
C ALA A 190 -12.36 16.03 -12.48
N TYR A 191 -13.62 15.59 -12.35
CA TYR A 191 -14.74 16.12 -13.15
C TYR A 191 -15.04 17.60 -12.88
N LEU A 192 -14.90 18.09 -11.64
CA LEU A 192 -15.08 19.52 -11.31
C LEU A 192 -13.93 20.38 -11.85
N ASP A 193 -12.72 19.83 -11.86
CA ASP A 193 -11.50 20.50 -12.29
C ASP A 193 -11.28 20.44 -13.83
N ASN A 194 -12.18 19.77 -14.57
CA ASN A 194 -12.08 19.46 -16.01
C ASN A 194 -10.81 18.65 -16.37
N GLU A 195 -10.36 17.81 -15.46
CA GLU A 195 -9.26 16.88 -15.70
C GLU A 195 -9.75 15.59 -16.38
N GLU A 196 -8.86 14.85 -17.04
CA GLU A 196 -9.22 13.58 -17.66
C GLU A 196 -9.62 12.56 -16.59
N THR A 197 -10.89 12.16 -16.63
CA THR A 197 -11.47 11.13 -15.76
C THR A 197 -11.49 9.78 -16.46
N ILE A 198 -11.32 8.71 -15.68
CA ILE A 198 -11.42 7.32 -16.18
C ILE A 198 -12.85 7.03 -16.68
N ILE A 199 -13.84 7.68 -16.07
CA ILE A 199 -15.25 7.61 -16.44
C ILE A 199 -15.58 8.74 -17.42
N SER A 200 -16.36 8.47 -18.46
CA SER A 200 -16.75 9.54 -19.39
C SER A 200 -17.67 10.57 -18.71
N ILE A 201 -17.54 11.84 -19.11
CA ILE A 201 -18.38 12.95 -18.62
C ILE A 201 -19.88 12.65 -18.81
N VAL A 202 -20.24 11.94 -19.89
CA VAL A 202 -21.62 11.58 -20.20
C VAL A 202 -22.17 10.59 -19.17
N GLU A 203 -21.36 9.60 -18.78
CA GLU A 203 -21.72 8.60 -17.77
C GLU A 203 -21.77 9.18 -16.36
N ILE A 204 -20.85 10.10 -16.02
CA ILE A 204 -20.89 10.84 -14.74
C ILE A 204 -22.21 11.61 -14.62
N LYS A 205 -22.62 12.34 -15.67
CA LYS A 205 -23.89 13.09 -15.67
C LYS A 205 -25.11 12.17 -15.56
N ALA A 206 -25.09 11.02 -16.25
CA ALA A 206 -26.17 10.04 -16.19
C ALA A 206 -26.27 9.34 -14.82
N HIS A 207 -25.15 9.10 -14.15
CA HIS A 207 -25.14 8.52 -12.81
C HIS A 207 -25.51 9.55 -11.74
N LEU A 208 -25.07 10.81 -11.85
CA LEU A 208 -25.49 11.87 -10.93
C LEU A 208 -27.00 12.13 -10.97
N SER A 209 -27.66 11.98 -12.12
CA SER A 209 -29.12 12.12 -12.22
C SER A 209 -29.90 10.91 -11.70
N SER A 210 -29.26 9.76 -11.50
CA SER A 210 -29.88 8.53 -11.02
C SER A 210 -29.47 8.11 -9.60
N CYS A 211 -28.41 8.70 -9.03
CA CYS A 211 -27.88 8.36 -7.71
C CYS A 211 -27.85 9.56 -6.76
N ALA A 212 -28.84 9.66 -5.88
CA ALA A 212 -28.98 10.75 -4.89
C ALA A 212 -27.77 10.87 -3.92
N LYS A 213 -27.07 9.76 -3.64
CA LYS A 213 -25.87 9.76 -2.78
C LYS A 213 -24.68 10.43 -3.48
N CYS A 214 -24.44 10.10 -4.75
CA CYS A 214 -23.38 10.72 -5.54
C CYS A 214 -23.71 12.17 -5.89
N GLU A 215 -24.97 12.49 -6.14
CA GLU A 215 -25.44 13.87 -6.33
C GLU A 215 -25.18 14.74 -5.08
N SER A 216 -25.50 14.23 -3.89
CA SER A 216 -25.25 14.94 -2.64
C SER A 216 -23.75 15.20 -2.40
N LYS A 217 -22.89 14.22 -2.71
CA LYS A 217 -21.43 14.38 -2.65
C LYS A 217 -20.93 15.42 -3.67
N TYR A 218 -21.38 15.34 -4.92
CA TYR A 218 -21.05 16.33 -5.94
C TYR A 218 -21.42 17.76 -5.53
N LEU A 219 -22.60 17.95 -4.94
CA LEU A 219 -23.05 19.26 -4.44
C LEU A 219 -22.22 19.76 -3.26
N SER A 220 -21.68 18.88 -2.41
CA SER A 220 -20.74 19.28 -1.36
C SER A 220 -19.39 19.73 -1.91
N PHE A 221 -18.87 19.06 -2.94
CA PHE A 221 -17.62 19.47 -3.59
C PHE A 221 -17.77 20.78 -4.37
N LYS A 222 -18.92 21.02 -5.02
CA LYS A 222 -19.19 22.27 -5.75
C LYS A 222 -19.35 23.51 -4.88
N LYS A 223 -19.68 23.34 -3.59
CA LYS A 223 -19.89 24.45 -2.63
C LYS A 223 -18.64 24.81 -1.83
N SER A 224 -17.55 24.05 -1.98
CA SER A 224 -16.25 24.36 -1.38
C SER A 224 -15.40 25.22 -2.31
#